data_AF-A0A2A5EIR4-F1
#
_entry.id   AF-A0A2A5EIR4-F1
#
_cell.length_a   1.000
_cell.length_b   1.000
_cell.length_c   1.000
_cell.angle_alpha   90.00
_cell.angle_beta   90.00
_cell.angle_gamma   90.00
#
_symmetry.space_group_name_H-M   'P 1'
#
loop_
_entity.id
_entity.type
_entity.pdbx_description
1 polymer ?
#
loop_
_entity_poly.entity_id
_entity_poly.type
_entity_poly.pdbx_seq_one_letter_code
_entity_poly.pdbx_strand_id
1 'polypeptide(L)'
;MKQIVFKTLLLFLGFSLSSNLSFAQSFKDKIKASKDKLAAKMPTKDNSATYECGYIHKTTLAEKANPMKALQKGLGAAFTAEGQPDLGTMSISIFYQAHLHPQTVMRYPTKIPGWETCGDAVFLGFSNKNGIGLSATDGKVLMDNQEILDAGMGTHFLGFKPSERGTKTVTITSSDGDKVNVQLDPGAPLEIKSINGVAKGDAVTIDGTKDVVIELANGDADPNSQLHVQMVCKLMGTPIMYDIIVTKAKNKIYIPKEAFKSFEGSPSPFAKKNIIIVNRVTEKVINNTEAGALRTISAYMDWAPVSVGGELGKGNVITMGMDSTKNVSISFKTDTLAEYVFNVGKGSPYNSPPTKLIKNVAVASFMVRGNLEASETNIEGDWIVTTTKWFPKLTDDTWQNLVDAMYSDFETKLTNGMGYNLLSLDKVTSSEAYKHAKTIEQGVVGNFVEVGAAGTKRIVATTSTDFWKDASITFGSDFISERLIKELDVDMVLSVVVDLNFNFATEALEPKISIAAFAPNVSYKTAAQYYSMTATSVPKSLEKSKAHSGSVEEVIYKMLNAETFTNTYIDALKQLEAKEIATPVYGNLWEAKQ
;
A
#
# COMPACT_ATOMS: atom_id res chain seq x y z
N MET A 1 -0.33 -5.60 1.84
CA MET A 1 0.27 -5.84 3.18
C MET A 1 1.74 -6.26 3.10
N LYS A 2 2.20 -7.12 2.17
CA LYS A 2 3.62 -7.53 2.03
C LYS A 2 4.61 -6.47 1.53
N GLN A 3 4.24 -5.60 0.59
CA GLN A 3 5.08 -4.43 0.24
C GLN A 3 5.15 -3.42 1.40
N ILE A 4 4.07 -3.34 2.19
CA ILE A 4 4.08 -2.65 3.49
C ILE A 4 4.97 -3.44 4.44
N VAL A 5 4.92 -4.76 4.57
CA VAL A 5 5.86 -5.54 5.41
C VAL A 5 7.30 -5.39 4.96
N PHE A 6 7.64 -5.26 3.67
CA PHE A 6 9.02 -5.00 3.23
C PHE A 6 9.47 -3.56 3.54
N LYS A 7 8.61 -2.56 3.31
CA LYS A 7 8.83 -1.16 3.72
C LYS A 7 8.82 -0.98 5.24
N THR A 8 7.99 -1.75 5.95
CA THR A 8 7.78 -1.86 7.40
C THR A 8 8.82 -2.76 8.03
N LEU A 9 9.53 -3.63 7.31
CA LEU A 9 10.71 -4.34 7.79
C LEU A 9 11.90 -3.39 7.76
N LEU A 10 12.01 -2.55 6.71
CA LEU A 10 12.91 -1.39 6.65
C LEU A 10 12.54 -0.29 7.68
N LEU A 11 11.26 -0.13 8.04
CA LEU A 11 10.77 0.82 9.07
C LEU A 11 10.83 0.26 10.50
N PHE A 12 10.55 -1.03 10.73
CA PHE A 12 10.76 -1.74 12.01
C PHE A 12 12.26 -1.79 12.33
N LEU A 13 13.11 -1.85 11.31
CA LEU A 13 14.55 -1.65 11.45
C LEU A 13 14.93 -0.26 11.98
N GLY A 14 14.09 0.75 11.78
CA GLY A 14 14.23 2.07 12.37
C GLY A 14 13.66 2.19 13.78
N PHE A 15 12.60 1.43 14.11
CA PHE A 15 11.84 1.56 15.36
C PHE A 15 12.12 0.48 16.43
N SER A 16 12.57 -0.73 16.10
CA SER A 16 12.86 -1.78 17.10
C SER A 16 14.21 -1.64 17.80
N LEU A 17 15.04 -0.66 17.39
CA LEU A 17 16.30 -0.32 18.05
C LEU A 17 16.13 0.68 19.22
N SER A 18 14.92 1.19 19.49
CA SER A 18 14.69 2.13 20.60
C SER A 18 14.26 1.47 21.92
N SER A 19 14.00 0.16 21.98
CA SER A 19 13.57 -0.53 23.22
C SER A 19 14.71 -1.14 24.04
N ASN A 20 15.95 -1.18 23.54
CA ASN A 20 17.13 -1.57 24.31
C ASN A 20 18.14 -0.40 24.36
N LEU A 21 18.00 0.45 25.38
CA LEU A 21 18.85 1.63 25.61
C LEU A 21 20.36 1.33 25.57
N SER A 22 20.78 0.12 25.97
CA SER A 22 22.20 -0.27 26.01
C SER A 22 22.81 -0.56 24.64
N PHE A 23 22.05 -1.16 23.71
CA PHE A 23 22.51 -1.46 22.35
C PHE A 23 22.55 -0.19 21.50
N ALA A 24 21.54 0.68 21.62
CA ALA A 24 21.50 1.97 20.93
C ALA A 24 22.68 2.88 21.31
N GLN A 25 23.11 2.86 22.58
CA GLN A 25 24.25 3.64 23.07
C GLN A 25 25.58 3.07 22.55
N SER A 26 25.80 1.76 22.69
CA SER A 26 26.96 1.03 22.14
C SER A 26 27.13 1.22 20.63
N PHE A 27 26.01 1.23 19.89
CA PHE A 27 26.00 1.46 18.45
C PHE A 27 26.28 2.93 18.08
N LYS A 28 25.72 3.89 18.82
CA LYS A 28 26.03 5.32 18.68
C LYS A 28 27.53 5.61 18.90
N ASP A 29 28.13 5.01 19.93
CA ASP A 29 29.54 5.22 20.27
C ASP A 29 30.48 4.63 19.21
N LYS A 30 30.14 3.46 18.65
CA LYS A 30 30.87 2.85 17.52
C LYS A 30 30.74 3.64 16.22
N ILE A 31 29.57 4.23 15.94
CA ILE A 31 29.37 5.10 14.78
C ILE A 31 30.15 6.41 14.91
N LYS A 32 30.16 7.01 16.10
CA LYS A 32 30.89 8.25 16.39
C LYS A 32 32.40 8.07 16.21
N ALA A 33 32.96 7.00 16.79
CA ALA A 33 34.38 6.66 16.65
C ALA A 33 34.81 6.36 15.20
N SER A 34 33.91 5.84 14.36
CA SER A 34 34.16 5.58 12.94
C SER A 34 34.09 6.85 12.09
N LYS A 35 33.10 7.72 12.34
CA LYS A 35 32.96 9.02 11.66
C LYS A 35 34.14 9.95 11.92
N ASP A 36 34.61 10.01 13.16
CA ASP A 36 35.70 10.91 13.56
C ASP A 36 37.06 10.48 12.95
N LYS A 37 37.25 9.19 12.68
CA LYS A 37 38.44 8.67 11.95
C LYS A 37 38.37 8.86 10.43
N LEU A 38 37.17 8.97 9.84
CA LEU A 38 36.96 9.10 8.38
C LEU A 38 36.90 10.55 7.89
N ALA A 39 36.49 11.49 8.76
CA ALA A 39 36.41 12.92 8.41
C ALA A 39 37.77 13.57 8.13
N ALA A 40 38.87 13.01 8.63
CA ALA A 40 40.22 13.60 8.54
C ALA A 40 40.97 13.32 7.21
N LYS A 41 40.39 12.59 6.24
CA LYS A 41 41.13 12.15 5.03
C LYS A 41 40.37 12.21 3.69
N MET A 42 39.24 12.89 3.58
CA MET A 42 38.51 12.93 2.30
C MET A 42 38.73 14.25 1.54
N PRO A 43 39.46 14.25 0.41
CA PRO A 43 39.41 15.36 -0.52
C PRO A 43 38.01 15.42 -1.15
N THR A 44 37.47 16.63 -1.29
CA THR A 44 36.27 16.94 -2.07
C THR A 44 36.55 16.67 -3.55
N LYS A 45 36.36 15.41 -3.96
CA LYS A 45 36.50 15.02 -5.37
C LYS A 45 35.30 15.54 -6.15
N ASP A 46 35.56 16.15 -7.31
CA ASP A 46 34.55 16.38 -8.32
C ASP A 46 33.99 15.02 -8.78
N ASN A 47 32.67 14.87 -8.70
CA ASN A 47 31.94 13.64 -9.04
C ASN A 47 31.14 13.79 -10.34
N SER A 48 31.40 14.83 -11.12
CA SER A 48 30.78 15.10 -12.44
C SER A 48 30.76 13.87 -13.35
N ALA A 49 31.89 13.17 -13.47
CA ALA A 49 32.03 11.96 -14.28
C ALA A 49 31.05 10.82 -13.91
N THR A 50 30.51 10.80 -12.69
CA THR A 50 29.52 9.76 -12.30
C THR A 50 28.18 9.94 -13.01
N TYR A 51 27.90 11.13 -13.53
CA TYR A 51 26.69 11.47 -14.27
C TYR A 51 26.88 11.39 -15.79
N GLU A 52 28.00 10.87 -16.27
CA GLU A 52 28.22 10.65 -17.69
C GLU A 52 27.76 9.25 -18.08
N CYS A 53 27.00 9.15 -19.17
CA CYS A 53 26.66 7.84 -19.74
C CYS A 53 27.94 7.06 -20.06
N GLY A 54 27.97 5.76 -19.75
CA GLY A 54 29.20 4.95 -19.86
C GLY A 54 29.98 4.79 -18.56
N TYR A 55 29.70 5.60 -17.52
CA TYR A 55 30.40 5.47 -16.25
C TYR A 55 29.97 4.22 -15.48
N ILE A 56 30.95 3.39 -15.07
CA ILE A 56 30.77 2.21 -14.22
C ILE A 56 31.36 2.50 -12.83
N HIS A 57 30.51 2.43 -11.79
CA HIS A 57 30.94 2.73 -10.43
C HIS A 57 31.85 1.64 -9.85
N LYS A 58 33.03 2.05 -9.36
CA LYS A 58 33.93 1.17 -8.61
C LYS A 58 33.64 1.29 -7.11
N THR A 59 33.15 0.21 -6.51
CA THR A 59 32.81 0.19 -5.08
C THR A 59 34.04 0.49 -4.22
N THR A 60 33.90 1.45 -3.30
CA THR A 60 35.00 1.86 -2.42
C THR A 60 35.15 0.92 -1.21
N LEU A 61 36.32 0.95 -0.54
CA LEU A 61 36.55 0.18 0.69
C LEU A 61 35.55 0.55 1.82
N ALA A 62 35.23 1.83 1.96
CA ALA A 62 34.26 2.30 2.95
C ALA A 62 32.84 1.78 2.70
N GLU A 63 32.45 1.60 1.43
CA GLU A 63 31.16 1.02 1.05
C GLU A 63 31.11 -0.49 1.31
N LYS A 64 32.24 -1.19 1.10
CA LYS A 64 32.37 -2.62 1.44
C LYS A 64 32.32 -2.86 2.94
N ALA A 65 32.90 -1.96 3.75
CA ALA A 65 32.98 -2.08 5.20
C ALA A 65 31.77 -1.48 5.96
N ASN A 66 30.70 -1.07 5.27
CA ASN A 66 29.56 -0.42 5.91
C ASN A 66 28.78 -1.41 6.81
N PRO A 67 28.72 -1.22 8.14
CA PRO A 67 28.05 -2.14 9.06
C PRO A 67 26.53 -2.23 8.81
N MET A 68 25.90 -1.17 8.28
CA MET A 68 24.48 -1.20 7.93
C MET A 68 24.19 -2.19 6.80
N LYS A 69 25.13 -2.36 5.86
CA LYS A 69 24.98 -3.33 4.77
C LYS A 69 24.99 -4.76 5.30
N ALA A 70 25.88 -5.06 6.26
CA ALA A 70 25.95 -6.37 6.90
C ALA A 70 24.68 -6.69 7.70
N LEU A 71 24.16 -5.72 8.46
CA LEU A 71 22.91 -5.85 9.21
C LEU A 71 21.71 -6.10 8.28
N GLN A 72 21.58 -5.30 7.22
CA GLN A 72 20.52 -5.46 6.22
C GLN A 72 20.57 -6.83 5.55
N LYS A 73 21.77 -7.31 5.20
CA LYS A 73 21.94 -8.64 4.62
C LYS A 73 21.56 -9.76 5.60
N GLY A 74 21.98 -9.67 6.86
CA GLY A 74 21.67 -10.67 7.88
C GLY A 74 20.17 -10.77 8.17
N LEU A 75 19.50 -9.64 8.28
CA LEU A 75 18.05 -9.61 8.48
C LEU A 75 17.30 -10.06 7.25
N GLY A 76 17.68 -9.58 6.07
CA GLY A 76 17.02 -10.01 4.84
C GLY A 76 17.14 -11.51 4.59
N ALA A 77 18.30 -12.11 4.89
CA ALA A 77 18.47 -13.57 4.85
C ALA A 77 17.54 -14.29 5.84
N ALA A 78 17.35 -13.77 7.05
CA ALA A 78 16.42 -14.36 8.03
C ALA A 78 14.94 -14.33 7.61
N PHE A 79 14.57 -13.45 6.67
CA PHE A 79 13.21 -13.34 6.12
C PHE A 79 13.10 -13.86 4.67
N THR A 80 14.10 -14.60 4.20
CA THR A 80 14.08 -15.24 2.87
C THR A 80 13.98 -16.75 3.06
N ALA A 81 12.94 -17.37 2.50
CA ALA A 81 12.87 -18.83 2.44
C ALA A 81 14.01 -19.39 1.57
N GLU A 82 14.49 -20.59 1.90
CA GLU A 82 15.47 -21.31 1.08
C GLU A 82 14.92 -21.61 -0.32
N GLY A 83 15.80 -22.00 -1.25
CA GLY A 83 15.43 -22.32 -2.63
C GLY A 83 14.26 -23.31 -2.69
N GLN A 84 13.14 -22.87 -3.26
CA GLN A 84 11.92 -23.64 -3.40
C GLN A 84 11.95 -24.44 -4.72
N PRO A 85 11.57 -25.72 -4.68
CA PRO A 85 11.51 -26.56 -5.87
C PRO A 85 10.22 -26.34 -6.67
N ASP A 86 9.17 -25.76 -6.07
CA ASP A 86 7.87 -25.47 -6.70
C ASP A 86 7.66 -23.95 -6.89
N LEU A 87 7.63 -23.48 -8.14
CA LEU A 87 7.39 -22.08 -8.49
C LEU A 87 5.96 -21.63 -8.17
N GLY A 88 5.01 -22.56 -8.08
CA GLY A 88 3.61 -22.36 -7.70
C GLY A 88 3.44 -21.79 -6.29
N THR A 89 4.43 -21.99 -5.41
CA THR A 89 4.50 -21.39 -4.07
C THR A 89 5.09 -19.98 -4.04
N MET A 90 5.51 -19.46 -5.20
CA MET A 90 6.25 -18.22 -5.32
C MET A 90 5.46 -17.14 -6.06
N SER A 91 5.82 -15.89 -5.81
CA SER A 91 5.39 -14.76 -6.60
C SER A 91 6.61 -14.03 -7.14
N ILE A 92 6.66 -13.91 -8.47
CA ILE A 92 7.82 -13.48 -9.23
C ILE A 92 7.54 -12.09 -9.82
N SER A 93 8.41 -11.13 -9.54
CA SER A 93 8.41 -9.83 -10.23
C SER A 93 9.63 -9.73 -11.12
N ILE A 94 9.44 -9.41 -12.39
CA ILE A 94 10.52 -9.22 -13.36
C ILE A 94 10.48 -7.79 -13.86
N PHE A 95 11.56 -7.05 -13.69
CA PHE A 95 11.70 -5.66 -14.10
C PHE A 95 12.69 -5.57 -15.25
N TYR A 96 12.33 -4.85 -16.30
CA TYR A 96 13.25 -4.33 -17.29
C TYR A 96 13.28 -2.82 -17.13
N GLN A 97 14.40 -2.31 -16.62
CA GLN A 97 14.65 -0.89 -16.47
C GLN A 97 15.70 -0.42 -17.48
N ALA A 98 15.29 0.44 -18.40
CA ALA A 98 16.21 1.11 -19.31
C ALA A 98 16.69 2.47 -18.76
N HIS A 99 17.89 2.85 -19.21
CA HIS A 99 18.51 4.16 -19.00
C HIS A 99 18.73 4.52 -17.52
N LEU A 100 19.39 3.60 -16.80
CA LEU A 100 19.62 3.64 -15.37
C LEU A 100 20.37 4.91 -14.91
N HIS A 101 19.95 5.43 -13.76
CA HIS A 101 20.68 6.46 -13.01
C HIS A 101 22.08 5.97 -12.58
N PRO A 102 23.00 6.85 -12.19
CA PRO A 102 24.31 6.43 -11.67
C PRO A 102 24.18 5.52 -10.46
N GLN A 103 25.03 4.50 -10.35
CA GLN A 103 25.02 3.59 -9.21
C GLN A 103 25.29 4.28 -7.86
N THR A 104 25.95 5.44 -7.85
CA THR A 104 26.21 6.22 -6.63
C THR A 104 24.95 6.77 -5.97
N VAL A 105 23.82 6.83 -6.68
CA VAL A 105 22.53 7.32 -6.20
C VAL A 105 21.89 6.36 -5.19
N MET A 106 22.05 5.05 -5.41
CA MET A 106 21.40 4.00 -4.62
C MET A 106 22.40 2.99 -4.08
N ARG A 107 22.10 2.44 -2.89
CA ARG A 107 22.92 1.38 -2.29
C ARG A 107 22.06 0.17 -2.06
N TYR A 108 22.42 -0.92 -2.74
CA TYR A 108 21.73 -2.19 -2.57
C TYR A 108 22.42 -3.06 -1.50
N PRO A 109 21.64 -3.66 -0.59
CA PRO A 109 22.16 -4.61 0.39
C PRO A 109 22.61 -5.92 -0.26
N THR A 110 22.07 -6.25 -1.43
CA THR A 110 22.39 -7.44 -2.24
C THR A 110 23.72 -7.31 -2.98
N LYS A 111 24.24 -8.44 -3.48
CA LYS A 111 25.49 -8.58 -4.25
C LYS A 111 25.28 -8.18 -5.72
N ILE A 112 24.74 -7.00 -5.97
CA ILE A 112 24.54 -6.51 -7.34
C ILE A 112 25.91 -6.21 -7.97
N PRO A 113 26.23 -6.73 -9.18
CA PRO A 113 27.53 -6.56 -9.84
C PRO A 113 27.83 -5.11 -10.27
N GLY A 114 26.87 -4.20 -10.09
CA GLY A 114 26.91 -2.82 -10.57
C GLY A 114 26.32 -2.69 -11.97
N TRP A 115 26.22 -1.46 -12.47
CA TRP A 115 25.74 -1.18 -13.82
C TRP A 115 26.40 0.08 -14.40
N GLU A 116 26.30 0.21 -15.71
CA GLU A 116 26.72 1.38 -16.46
C GLU A 116 25.67 2.49 -16.36
N THR A 117 26.11 3.72 -16.08
CA THR A 117 25.23 4.90 -16.11
C THR A 117 24.63 5.06 -17.51
N CYS A 118 23.31 5.27 -17.60
CA CYS A 118 22.49 5.22 -18.82
C CYS A 118 22.35 3.83 -19.47
N GLY A 119 22.98 2.80 -18.90
CA GLY A 119 22.79 1.40 -19.25
C GLY A 119 21.42 0.86 -18.84
N ASP A 120 21.21 -0.42 -19.09
CA ASP A 120 19.93 -1.08 -18.85
C ASP A 120 20.13 -2.25 -17.89
N ALA A 121 19.06 -2.71 -17.24
CA ALA A 121 19.10 -3.92 -16.44
C ALA A 121 17.79 -4.69 -16.43
N VAL A 122 17.94 -6.00 -16.28
CA VAL A 122 16.86 -6.89 -15.83
C VAL A 122 17.10 -7.25 -14.37
N PHE A 123 16.09 -7.04 -13.54
CA PHE A 123 16.07 -7.40 -12.12
C PHE A 123 14.86 -8.27 -11.83
N LEU A 124 15.07 -9.36 -11.08
CA LEU A 124 14.03 -10.26 -10.64
C LEU A 124 13.99 -10.31 -9.12
N GLY A 125 12.79 -10.42 -8.56
CA GLY A 125 12.58 -10.64 -7.14
C GLY A 125 11.54 -11.73 -6.89
N PHE A 126 11.85 -12.60 -5.94
CA PHE A 126 11.00 -13.70 -5.51
C PHE A 126 10.43 -13.41 -4.13
N SER A 127 9.13 -13.67 -3.97
CA SER A 127 8.42 -13.50 -2.72
C SER A 127 7.59 -14.73 -2.42
N ASN A 128 7.43 -15.05 -1.14
CA ASN A 128 6.65 -16.19 -0.73
C ASN A 128 5.18 -15.91 -1.08
N LYS A 129 4.53 -16.77 -1.88
CA LYS A 129 3.09 -16.65 -2.14
C LYS A 129 2.30 -17.12 -0.94
N ASN A 130 2.62 -18.27 -0.36
CA ASN A 130 1.81 -18.93 0.67
C ASN A 130 2.06 -18.42 2.11
N GLY A 131 3.04 -17.53 2.31
CA GLY A 131 3.39 -17.00 3.63
C GLY A 131 4.06 -15.64 3.55
N ILE A 132 4.58 -15.13 4.66
CA ILE A 132 5.23 -13.80 4.72
C ILE A 132 6.71 -13.92 4.31
N GLY A 133 7.23 -12.90 3.63
CA GLY A 133 8.67 -12.76 3.37
C GLY A 133 9.08 -12.98 1.92
N LEU A 134 10.40 -13.00 1.71
CA LEU A 134 11.02 -13.28 0.43
C LEU A 134 11.13 -14.78 0.22
N SER A 135 11.30 -15.20 -1.03
CA SER A 135 11.53 -16.60 -1.40
C SER A 135 12.70 -16.69 -2.36
N ALA A 136 13.17 -17.88 -2.70
CA ALA A 136 14.16 -18.11 -3.74
C ALA A 136 13.80 -19.38 -4.53
N THR A 137 14.26 -19.50 -5.77
CA THR A 137 14.14 -20.76 -6.54
C THR A 137 15.44 -21.55 -6.38
N ASP A 138 15.36 -22.88 -6.41
CA ASP A 138 16.53 -23.76 -6.44
C ASP A 138 17.07 -24.04 -7.85
N GLY A 139 16.32 -23.63 -8.89
CA GLY A 139 16.72 -23.79 -10.27
C GLY A 139 17.45 -22.56 -10.81
N LYS A 140 17.29 -22.31 -12.11
CA LYS A 140 18.09 -21.31 -12.83
C LYS A 140 17.24 -20.15 -13.29
N VAL A 141 17.85 -18.97 -13.27
CA VAL A 141 17.32 -17.76 -13.90
C VAL A 141 18.21 -17.42 -15.08
N LEU A 142 17.63 -17.38 -16.27
CA LEU A 142 18.32 -17.10 -17.52
C LEU A 142 17.73 -15.84 -18.16
N MET A 143 18.56 -15.00 -18.76
CA MET A 143 18.17 -13.95 -19.70
C MET A 143 18.91 -14.18 -21.01
N ASP A 144 18.17 -14.34 -22.11
CA ASP A 144 18.72 -14.63 -23.44
C ASP A 144 19.71 -15.83 -23.41
N ASN A 145 19.36 -16.88 -22.65
CA ASN A 145 20.18 -18.07 -22.36
C ASN A 145 21.44 -17.85 -21.51
N GLN A 146 21.69 -16.63 -21.02
CA GLN A 146 22.75 -16.33 -20.06
C GLN A 146 22.22 -16.43 -18.63
N GLU A 147 22.92 -17.17 -17.78
CA GLU A 147 22.55 -17.31 -16.36
C GLU A 147 22.74 -16.00 -15.59
N ILE A 148 21.69 -15.58 -14.87
CA ILE A 148 21.72 -14.45 -13.94
C ILE A 148 21.91 -15.01 -12.53
N LEU A 149 23.06 -14.72 -11.94
CA LEU A 149 23.40 -15.19 -10.60
C LEU A 149 22.52 -14.54 -9.52
N ASP A 150 22.24 -15.30 -8.46
CA ASP A 150 21.56 -14.79 -7.27
C ASP A 150 22.40 -13.68 -6.60
N ALA A 151 21.80 -12.51 -6.47
CA ALA A 151 22.33 -11.36 -5.76
C ALA A 151 22.05 -11.45 -4.24
N GLY A 152 21.31 -12.46 -3.80
CA GLY A 152 20.91 -12.72 -2.43
C GLY A 152 19.48 -12.24 -2.14
N MET A 153 18.88 -12.80 -1.09
CA MET A 153 17.48 -12.52 -0.69
C MET A 153 16.47 -12.82 -1.81
N GLY A 154 16.74 -13.85 -2.63
CA GLY A 154 15.86 -14.21 -3.73
C GLY A 154 15.76 -13.12 -4.80
N THR A 155 16.88 -12.47 -5.11
CA THR A 155 16.91 -11.43 -6.14
C THR A 155 17.99 -11.72 -7.15
N HIS A 156 17.71 -11.46 -8.41
CA HIS A 156 18.65 -11.64 -9.51
C HIS A 156 18.80 -10.30 -10.23
N PHE A 157 20.00 -9.96 -10.67
CA PHE A 157 20.27 -8.71 -11.36
C PHE A 157 21.31 -8.91 -12.44
N LEU A 158 21.01 -8.43 -13.64
CA LEU A 158 21.98 -8.33 -14.73
C LEU A 158 21.85 -6.96 -15.40
N GLY A 159 22.92 -6.18 -15.34
CA GLY A 159 23.06 -4.93 -16.07
C GLY A 159 23.78 -5.16 -17.40
N PHE A 160 23.40 -4.42 -18.44
CA PHE A 160 23.97 -4.51 -19.79
C PHE A 160 24.01 -3.14 -20.46
N LYS A 161 24.72 -3.04 -21.59
CA LYS A 161 24.94 -1.77 -22.26
C LYS A 161 23.70 -1.29 -23.03
N PRO A 162 23.55 0.02 -23.26
CA PRO A 162 22.46 0.55 -24.09
C PRO A 162 22.43 -0.04 -25.51
N SER A 163 23.59 -0.43 -26.05
CA SER A 163 23.70 -1.08 -27.37
C SER A 163 23.06 -2.47 -27.43
N GLU A 164 22.79 -3.09 -26.27
CA GLU A 164 22.15 -4.40 -26.15
C GLU A 164 20.65 -4.28 -25.81
N ARG A 165 20.11 -3.04 -25.78
CA ARG A 165 18.69 -2.76 -25.56
C ARG A 165 17.85 -3.38 -26.67
N GLY A 166 16.70 -3.90 -26.27
CA GLY A 166 15.75 -4.62 -27.11
C GLY A 166 14.99 -5.63 -26.26
N THR A 167 14.10 -6.38 -26.89
CA THR A 167 13.32 -7.44 -26.22
C THR A 167 14.26 -8.46 -25.55
N LYS A 168 13.97 -8.80 -24.29
CA LYS A 168 14.70 -9.81 -23.51
C LYS A 168 13.80 -11.00 -23.22
N THR A 169 14.35 -12.20 -23.33
CA THR A 169 13.65 -13.43 -22.92
C THR A 169 14.19 -13.89 -21.58
N VAL A 170 13.33 -13.93 -20.56
CA VAL A 170 13.67 -14.41 -19.23
C VAL A 170 13.03 -15.78 -19.01
N THR A 171 13.88 -16.76 -18.69
CA THR A 171 13.47 -18.13 -18.33
C THR A 171 13.84 -18.41 -16.89
N ILE A 172 12.89 -18.92 -16.11
CA ILE A 172 13.09 -19.33 -14.72
C ILE A 172 12.71 -20.80 -14.63
N THR A 173 13.55 -21.63 -14.05
CA THR A 173 13.27 -23.05 -13.82
C THR A 173 13.39 -23.39 -12.35
N SER A 174 12.82 -24.51 -11.93
CA SER A 174 13.04 -25.14 -10.62
C SER A 174 13.41 -26.62 -10.76
N SER A 175 13.75 -27.28 -9.65
CA SER A 175 14.07 -28.71 -9.66
C SER A 175 12.86 -29.64 -9.83
N ASP A 176 11.64 -29.20 -9.51
CA ASP A 176 10.40 -29.98 -9.77
C ASP A 176 9.98 -29.97 -11.25
N GLY A 177 10.72 -29.26 -12.10
CA GLY A 177 10.49 -29.19 -13.54
C GLY A 177 9.67 -27.98 -13.97
N ASP A 178 9.24 -27.13 -13.05
CA ASP A 178 8.53 -25.90 -13.38
C ASP A 178 9.42 -24.97 -14.21
N LYS A 179 8.78 -24.23 -15.12
CA LYS A 179 9.37 -23.31 -16.07
C LYS A 179 8.44 -22.13 -16.35
N VAL A 180 8.94 -20.94 -16.04
CA VAL A 180 8.37 -19.67 -16.49
C VAL A 180 9.21 -19.13 -17.65
N ASN A 181 8.57 -18.69 -18.73
CA ASN A 181 9.23 -18.04 -19.85
C ASN A 181 8.48 -16.78 -20.26
N VAL A 182 9.17 -15.63 -20.28
CA VAL A 182 8.56 -14.32 -20.50
C VAL A 182 9.42 -13.45 -21.40
N GLN A 183 8.78 -12.75 -22.33
CA GLN A 183 9.41 -11.69 -23.11
C GLN A 183 9.14 -10.33 -22.49
N LEU A 184 10.16 -9.47 -22.48
CA LEU A 184 10.15 -8.16 -21.84
C LEU A 184 10.71 -7.12 -22.79
N ASP A 185 9.97 -6.04 -22.97
CA ASP A 185 10.46 -4.83 -23.65
C ASP A 185 10.77 -3.74 -22.63
N PRO A 186 11.73 -2.84 -22.91
CA PRO A 186 11.91 -1.65 -22.09
C PRO A 186 10.70 -0.73 -22.25
N GLY A 187 10.48 0.18 -21.30
CA GLY A 187 9.51 1.25 -21.49
C GLY A 187 9.88 2.12 -22.70
N ALA A 188 8.89 2.77 -23.32
CA ALA A 188 9.17 3.75 -24.38
C ALA A 188 10.12 4.85 -23.86
N PRO A 189 11.08 5.34 -24.65
CA PRO A 189 12.00 6.39 -24.21
C PRO A 189 11.30 7.71 -23.85
N LEU A 190 11.88 8.43 -22.89
CA LEU A 190 11.55 9.83 -22.58
C LEU A 190 12.82 10.60 -22.20
N GLU A 191 12.78 11.91 -22.29
CA GLU A 191 13.91 12.79 -21.94
C GLU A 191 13.42 14.00 -21.14
N ILE A 192 14.09 14.35 -20.05
CA ILE A 192 13.93 15.63 -19.36
C ILE A 192 14.57 16.72 -20.20
N LYS A 193 13.78 17.72 -20.64
CA LYS A 193 14.30 18.90 -21.36
C LYS A 193 14.70 20.01 -20.41
N SER A 194 13.86 20.28 -19.42
CA SER A 194 14.12 21.31 -18.42
C SER A 194 13.45 21.03 -17.08
N ILE A 195 14.00 21.62 -16.03
CA ILE A 195 13.40 21.66 -14.70
C ILE A 195 13.31 23.14 -14.30
N ASN A 196 12.10 23.63 -14.03
CA ASN A 196 11.81 25.04 -13.76
C ASN A 196 12.32 25.98 -14.88
N GLY A 197 12.24 25.55 -16.14
CA GLY A 197 12.73 26.30 -17.30
C GLY A 197 14.25 26.31 -17.48
N VAL A 198 15.00 25.71 -16.56
CA VAL A 198 16.45 25.53 -16.66
C VAL A 198 16.73 24.23 -17.43
N ALA A 199 17.54 24.32 -18.49
CA ALA A 199 17.83 23.18 -19.36
C ALA A 199 18.52 22.04 -18.59
N LYS A 200 18.24 20.79 -19.00
CA LYS A 200 18.91 19.61 -18.44
C LYS A 200 20.44 19.74 -18.65
N GLY A 201 21.19 19.55 -17.57
CA GLY A 201 22.66 19.68 -17.54
C GLY A 201 23.12 20.92 -16.78
N ASP A 202 22.28 21.95 -16.70
CA ASP A 202 22.55 23.14 -15.89
C ASP A 202 22.21 22.91 -14.42
N ALA A 203 22.79 23.73 -13.53
CA ALA A 203 22.60 23.60 -12.09
C ALA A 203 21.17 24.03 -11.68
N VAL A 204 20.41 23.09 -11.11
CA VAL A 204 19.04 23.33 -10.61
C VAL A 204 18.97 23.15 -9.10
N THR A 205 18.26 24.06 -8.43
CA THR A 205 17.92 23.96 -7.00
C THR A 205 16.42 23.77 -6.84
N ILE A 206 16.02 22.70 -6.17
CA ILE A 206 14.64 22.43 -5.77
C ILE A 206 14.38 23.06 -4.41
N ASP A 207 13.41 23.95 -4.37
CA ASP A 207 12.91 24.63 -3.18
C ASP A 207 11.50 24.11 -2.89
N GLY A 208 11.34 23.35 -1.80
CA GLY A 208 10.04 22.77 -1.43
C GLY A 208 8.97 23.76 -0.98
N THR A 209 9.26 25.05 -1.02
CA THR A 209 8.25 26.11 -0.85
C THR A 209 7.62 26.55 -2.17
N LYS A 210 8.15 26.07 -3.31
CA LYS A 210 7.72 26.41 -4.66
C LYS A 210 7.34 25.14 -5.43
N ASP A 211 6.45 25.33 -6.38
CA ASP A 211 6.10 24.26 -7.31
C ASP A 211 7.27 23.98 -8.25
N VAL A 212 7.34 22.76 -8.76
CA VAL A 212 8.35 22.33 -9.72
C VAL A 212 7.68 21.94 -11.03
N VAL A 213 8.23 22.43 -12.14
CA VAL A 213 7.77 22.08 -13.49
C VAL A 213 8.87 21.32 -14.20
N ILE A 214 8.54 20.14 -14.71
CA ILE A 214 9.44 19.33 -15.54
C ILE A 214 8.85 19.27 -16.94
N GLU A 215 9.63 19.71 -17.94
CA GLU A 215 9.28 19.56 -19.35
C GLU A 215 10.02 18.34 -19.91
N LEU A 216 9.30 17.49 -20.61
CA LEU A 216 9.78 16.23 -21.18
C LEU A 216 9.65 16.24 -22.71
N ALA A 217 10.56 15.55 -23.38
CA ALA A 217 10.31 15.03 -24.72
C ALA A 217 9.80 13.61 -24.62
N ASN A 218 8.80 13.29 -25.44
CA ASN A 218 8.19 11.96 -25.54
C ASN A 218 7.63 11.45 -24.20
N GLY A 219 7.23 12.33 -23.28
CA GLY A 219 6.59 11.97 -22.01
C GLY A 219 5.19 11.37 -22.18
N ASP A 220 4.53 11.64 -23.30
CA ASP A 220 3.24 11.10 -23.74
C ASP A 220 3.33 9.92 -24.71
N ALA A 221 4.54 9.44 -25.03
CA ALA A 221 4.76 8.38 -26.01
C ALA A 221 4.14 7.01 -25.66
N ASP A 222 3.74 6.79 -24.40
CA ASP A 222 2.94 5.64 -23.97
C ASP A 222 1.83 6.11 -23.03
N PRO A 223 0.62 6.40 -23.56
CA PRO A 223 -0.52 6.90 -22.78
C PRO A 223 -1.00 5.95 -21.68
N ASN A 224 -0.68 4.65 -21.78
CA ASN A 224 -1.07 3.64 -20.80
C ASN A 224 -0.07 3.53 -19.64
N SER A 225 1.09 4.20 -19.75
CA SER A 225 2.12 4.22 -18.71
C SER A 225 1.86 5.27 -17.63
N GLN A 226 2.45 5.04 -16.46
CA GLN A 226 2.55 6.04 -15.41
C GLN A 226 3.96 6.64 -15.39
N LEU A 227 4.05 7.94 -15.15
CA LEU A 227 5.31 8.65 -14.91
C LEU A 227 5.49 8.84 -13.41
N HIS A 228 6.51 8.19 -12.87
CA HIS A 228 6.93 8.33 -11.48
C HIS A 228 8.02 9.41 -11.41
N VAL A 229 7.76 10.50 -10.69
CA VAL A 229 8.81 11.46 -10.36
C VAL A 229 9.37 11.13 -8.99
N GLN A 230 10.67 10.85 -8.95
CA GLN A 230 11.35 10.30 -7.80
C GLN A 230 12.52 11.18 -7.36
N MET A 231 12.75 11.20 -6.05
CA MET A 231 13.95 11.78 -5.44
C MET A 231 14.49 10.87 -4.34
N VAL A 232 15.76 11.06 -4.00
CA VAL A 232 16.45 10.28 -2.98
C VAL A 232 16.23 10.89 -1.61
N CYS A 233 15.67 10.08 -0.71
CA CYS A 233 15.64 10.34 0.72
C CYS A 233 16.75 9.56 1.44
N LYS A 234 17.13 10.01 2.65
CA LYS A 234 18.07 9.32 3.51
C LYS A 234 17.37 8.79 4.76
N LEU A 235 17.06 7.50 4.77
CA LEU A 235 16.55 6.82 5.95
C LEU A 235 17.71 6.15 6.69
N MET A 236 18.06 6.65 7.88
CA MET A 236 19.14 6.09 8.71
C MET A 236 20.47 5.92 7.96
N GLY A 237 20.79 6.86 7.05
CA GLY A 237 22.00 6.82 6.22
C GLY A 237 21.93 5.93 4.97
N THR A 238 20.82 5.23 4.75
CA THR A 238 20.55 4.48 3.52
C THR A 238 19.80 5.38 2.52
N PRO A 239 20.32 5.56 1.29
CA PRO A 239 19.58 6.24 0.24
C PRO A 239 18.42 5.36 -0.24
N ILE A 240 17.22 5.94 -0.32
CA ILE A 240 16.01 5.29 -0.83
C ILE A 240 15.34 6.25 -1.81
N MET A 241 14.98 5.75 -2.99
CA MET A 241 14.16 6.49 -3.96
C MET A 241 12.69 6.37 -3.58
N TYR A 242 12.03 7.51 -3.39
CA TYR A 242 10.60 7.59 -3.17
C TYR A 242 9.94 8.39 -4.29
N ASP A 243 8.73 7.99 -4.65
CA ASP A 243 7.88 8.79 -5.52
C ASP A 243 7.43 10.05 -4.77
N ILE A 244 7.71 11.20 -5.37
CA ILE A 244 7.17 12.51 -4.98
C ILE A 244 5.75 12.64 -5.52
N ILE A 245 5.57 12.25 -6.78
CA ILE A 245 4.28 12.21 -7.45
C ILE A 245 4.30 11.10 -8.50
N VAL A 246 3.14 10.52 -8.77
CA VAL A 246 2.89 9.61 -9.89
C VAL A 246 1.77 10.22 -10.73
N THR A 247 2.00 10.38 -12.03
CA THR A 247 1.05 11.01 -12.96
C THR A 247 0.86 10.15 -14.20
N LYS A 248 -0.24 10.37 -14.93
CA LYS A 248 -0.39 9.86 -16.29
C LYS A 248 0.70 10.40 -17.23
N ALA A 249 0.95 9.69 -18.32
CA ALA A 249 1.88 10.08 -19.37
C ALA A 249 1.53 11.45 -19.97
N LYS A 250 2.47 12.40 -19.89
CA LYS A 250 2.36 13.77 -20.41
C LYS A 250 3.73 14.40 -20.58
N ASN A 251 3.83 15.41 -21.46
CA ASN A 251 5.09 16.13 -21.71
C ASN A 251 5.42 17.18 -20.64
N LYS A 252 4.45 17.62 -19.84
CA LYS A 252 4.66 18.62 -18.79
C LYS A 252 4.16 18.09 -17.46
N ILE A 253 5.09 17.88 -16.53
CA ILE A 253 4.77 17.46 -15.17
C ILE A 253 4.82 18.68 -14.25
N TYR A 254 3.72 18.90 -13.53
CA TYR A 254 3.62 19.88 -12.47
C TYR A 254 3.67 19.16 -11.12
N ILE A 255 4.59 19.57 -10.26
CA ILE A 255 4.76 19.03 -8.91
C ILE A 255 4.42 20.15 -7.93
N PRO A 256 3.27 20.09 -7.24
CA PRO A 256 2.92 21.11 -6.28
C PRO A 256 3.89 21.06 -5.10
N LYS A 257 4.20 22.22 -4.51
CA LYS A 257 5.08 22.34 -3.33
C LYS A 257 4.65 21.42 -2.18
N GLU A 258 3.35 21.15 -2.06
CA GLU A 258 2.81 20.26 -1.05
C GLU A 258 3.27 18.80 -1.20
N ALA A 259 3.60 18.36 -2.43
CA ALA A 259 4.08 17.00 -2.69
C ALA A 259 5.38 16.69 -1.91
N PHE A 260 6.23 17.70 -1.68
CA PHE A 260 7.47 17.53 -0.91
C PHE A 260 7.25 17.32 0.59
N LYS A 261 6.01 17.51 1.09
CA LYS A 261 5.59 17.17 2.45
C LYS A 261 4.69 15.92 2.49
N SER A 262 4.12 15.51 1.36
CA SER A 262 3.20 14.38 1.25
C SER A 262 3.56 13.50 0.05
N PHE A 263 4.60 12.69 0.24
CA PHE A 263 5.13 11.74 -0.74
C PHE A 263 5.22 10.32 -0.15
N GLU A 264 5.56 9.32 -0.97
CA GLU A 264 5.52 7.88 -0.63
C GLU A 264 6.25 7.51 0.67
N GLY A 265 7.38 8.15 0.94
CA GLY A 265 8.21 7.91 2.12
C GLY A 265 8.16 9.03 3.15
N SER A 266 7.20 9.95 3.04
CA SER A 266 7.08 11.07 3.96
C SER A 266 6.90 10.56 5.39
N PRO A 267 7.57 11.17 6.40
CA PRO A 267 8.37 12.41 6.33
C PRO A 267 9.89 12.16 6.25
N SER A 268 10.36 11.30 5.35
CA SER A 268 11.81 11.06 5.17
C SER A 268 12.56 12.31 4.68
N PRO A 269 13.79 12.59 5.17
CA PRO A 269 14.55 13.76 4.73
C PRO A 269 15.19 13.54 3.36
N PHE A 270 15.15 14.56 2.51
CA PHE A 270 15.84 14.55 1.22
C PHE A 270 17.36 14.68 1.37
N ALA A 271 18.10 14.06 0.46
CA ALA A 271 19.53 14.33 0.33
C ALA A 271 19.77 15.75 -0.24
N LYS A 272 20.68 16.54 0.35
CA LYS A 272 21.03 17.89 -0.14
C LYS A 272 21.55 17.91 -1.58
N LYS A 273 22.43 16.96 -1.90
CA LYS A 273 22.77 16.61 -3.28
C LYS A 273 21.84 15.48 -3.67
N ASN A 274 21.05 15.69 -4.70
CA ASN A 274 19.98 14.79 -5.10
C ASN A 274 19.97 14.60 -6.61
N ILE A 275 19.00 13.83 -7.05
CA ILE A 275 18.70 13.57 -8.43
C ILE A 275 17.17 13.59 -8.56
N ILE A 276 16.66 14.26 -9.57
CA ILE A 276 15.28 14.06 -10.01
C ILE A 276 15.31 12.96 -11.05
N ILE A 277 14.46 11.96 -10.88
CA ILE A 277 14.30 10.85 -11.81
C ILE A 277 12.85 10.87 -12.27
N VAL A 278 12.63 10.85 -13.58
CA VAL A 278 11.32 10.62 -14.19
C VAL A 278 11.36 9.23 -14.78
N ASN A 279 10.61 8.29 -14.18
CA ASN A 279 10.57 6.91 -14.61
C ASN A 279 9.20 6.58 -15.20
N ARG A 280 9.16 6.27 -16.50
CA ARG A 280 7.99 5.67 -17.13
C ARG A 280 7.89 4.22 -16.71
N VAL A 281 6.70 3.80 -16.30
CA VAL A 281 6.44 2.45 -15.82
C VAL A 281 5.13 1.92 -16.38
N THR A 282 5.18 0.69 -16.89
CA THR A 282 4.01 -0.11 -17.26
C THR A 282 4.10 -1.45 -16.53
N GLU A 283 3.05 -1.81 -15.79
CA GLU A 283 2.93 -3.09 -15.09
C GLU A 283 2.00 -4.03 -15.86
N LYS A 284 2.39 -5.31 -15.97
CA LYS A 284 1.53 -6.37 -16.49
C LYS A 284 1.55 -7.57 -15.53
N VAL A 285 0.38 -7.95 -15.03
CA VAL A 285 0.19 -9.21 -14.30
C VAL A 285 -0.08 -10.31 -15.32
N ILE A 286 0.60 -11.44 -15.18
CA ILE A 286 0.49 -12.60 -16.07
C ILE A 286 -0.14 -13.73 -15.25
N ASN A 287 -1.27 -14.24 -15.73
CA ASN A 287 -1.99 -15.36 -15.12
C ASN A 287 -1.67 -16.68 -15.86
N ASN A 288 -2.08 -17.81 -15.28
CA ASN A 288 -1.94 -19.15 -15.87
C ASN A 288 -0.49 -19.54 -16.18
N THR A 289 0.42 -19.24 -15.26
CA THR A 289 1.81 -19.69 -15.31
C THR A 289 2.06 -20.74 -14.24
N GLU A 290 3.16 -21.48 -14.37
CA GLU A 290 3.60 -22.42 -13.32
C GLU A 290 4.07 -21.68 -12.05
N ALA A 291 4.46 -20.39 -12.17
CA ALA A 291 4.59 -19.54 -10.99
C ALA A 291 3.25 -19.24 -10.34
N GLY A 292 3.24 -19.22 -9.01
CA GLY A 292 2.06 -18.92 -8.23
C GLY A 292 1.47 -17.53 -8.53
N ALA A 293 2.32 -16.53 -8.75
CA ALA A 293 1.93 -15.26 -9.35
C ALA A 293 3.10 -14.67 -10.12
N LEU A 294 2.81 -14.00 -11.23
CA LEU A 294 3.85 -13.42 -12.08
C LEU A 294 3.45 -12.01 -12.50
N ARG A 295 4.40 -11.08 -12.40
CA ARG A 295 4.26 -9.77 -13.04
C ARG A 295 5.54 -9.34 -13.74
N THR A 296 5.35 -8.54 -14.77
CA THR A 296 6.43 -7.84 -15.46
C THR A 296 6.25 -6.34 -15.32
N ILE A 297 7.37 -5.65 -15.25
CA ILE A 297 7.43 -4.20 -15.20
C ILE A 297 8.40 -3.73 -16.28
N SER A 298 7.87 -3.01 -17.25
CA SER A 298 8.63 -2.36 -18.32
C SER A 298 8.83 -0.90 -17.95
N ALA A 299 10.08 -0.46 -17.90
CA ALA A 299 10.40 0.87 -17.44
C ALA A 299 11.52 1.53 -18.24
N TYR A 300 11.45 2.86 -18.31
CA TYR A 300 12.48 3.72 -18.89
C TYR A 300 12.58 4.97 -18.03
N MET A 301 13.77 5.29 -17.55
CA MET A 301 13.97 6.49 -16.74
C MET A 301 14.84 7.51 -17.46
N ASP A 302 14.59 8.78 -17.19
CA ASP A 302 15.58 9.81 -17.39
C ASP A 302 15.75 10.60 -16.10
N TRP A 303 16.90 11.24 -15.95
CA TRP A 303 17.28 11.84 -14.69
C TRP A 303 18.18 13.05 -14.85
N ALA A 304 18.16 13.92 -13.85
CA ALA A 304 19.01 15.11 -13.79
C ALA A 304 19.51 15.35 -12.36
N PRO A 305 20.81 15.63 -12.16
CA PRO A 305 21.32 16.01 -10.85
C PRO A 305 20.71 17.35 -10.41
N VAL A 306 20.29 17.43 -9.15
CA VAL A 306 19.74 18.65 -8.56
C VAL A 306 20.28 18.86 -7.15
N SER A 307 20.17 20.08 -6.65
CA SER A 307 20.36 20.36 -5.23
C SER A 307 19.02 20.62 -4.56
N VAL A 308 18.93 20.32 -3.27
CA VAL A 308 17.74 20.56 -2.45
C VAL A 308 18.04 21.68 -1.47
N GLY A 309 17.29 22.78 -1.60
CA GLY A 309 17.40 23.99 -0.79
C GLY A 309 16.30 24.10 0.29
N GLY A 310 16.32 25.21 1.03
CA GLY A 310 15.24 25.59 1.95
C GLY A 310 15.04 24.62 3.13
N GLU A 311 13.79 24.48 3.55
CA GLU A 311 13.37 23.59 4.66
C GLU A 311 13.52 22.11 4.32
N LEU A 312 13.47 21.73 3.04
CA LEU A 312 13.67 20.34 2.61
C LEU A 312 15.09 19.83 2.89
N GLY A 313 16.08 20.73 2.86
CA GLY A 313 17.49 20.41 3.18
C GLY A 313 17.82 20.44 4.67
N LYS A 314 16.85 20.80 5.53
CA LYS A 314 17.00 21.00 6.98
C LYS A 314 16.11 20.02 7.75
N GLY A 315 16.56 18.77 7.94
CA GLY A 315 15.82 17.83 8.76
C GLY A 315 16.59 16.59 9.16
N ASN A 316 16.33 16.09 10.37
CA ASN A 316 16.72 14.76 10.82
C ASN A 316 15.47 13.87 10.74
N VAL A 317 15.63 12.60 10.36
CA VAL A 317 14.56 11.57 10.31
C VAL A 317 13.72 11.60 11.58
N ILE A 318 14.36 11.74 12.74
CA ILE A 318 13.69 11.71 14.06
C ILE A 318 12.77 12.92 14.26
N THR A 319 13.22 14.13 13.89
CA THR A 319 12.45 15.36 14.11
C THR A 319 11.39 15.58 13.03
N MET A 320 11.60 15.06 11.82
CA MET A 320 10.61 15.15 10.73
C MET A 320 9.45 14.17 10.93
N GLY A 321 9.71 12.98 11.48
CA GLY A 321 8.69 12.01 11.91
C GLY A 321 7.65 12.56 12.89
N MET A 322 8.06 13.53 13.70
CA MET A 322 7.24 14.13 14.76
C MET A 322 6.64 15.49 14.37
N ASP A 323 6.90 15.96 13.15
CA ASP A 323 6.41 17.24 12.65
C ASP A 323 4.98 17.06 12.11
N SER A 324 3.99 17.57 12.84
CA SER A 324 2.57 17.49 12.45
C SER A 324 2.27 18.26 11.15
N THR A 325 3.11 19.24 10.78
CA THR A 325 2.97 19.96 9.50
C THR A 325 3.43 19.13 8.30
N LYS A 326 4.12 18.01 8.54
CA LYS A 326 4.62 17.06 7.53
C LYS A 326 3.88 15.72 7.54
N ASN A 327 3.04 15.49 8.54
CA ASN A 327 2.18 14.30 8.67
C ASN A 327 0.72 14.72 8.61
N VAL A 328 0.28 15.15 7.42
CA VAL A 328 -1.12 15.53 7.20
C VAL A 328 -1.97 14.26 7.16
N SER A 329 -2.94 14.18 8.05
CA SER A 329 -4.00 13.17 8.07
C SER A 329 -5.27 13.80 8.64
N ILE A 330 -6.43 13.21 8.36
CA ILE A 330 -7.69 13.65 8.96
C ILE A 330 -8.18 12.55 9.89
N SER A 331 -8.40 12.90 11.16
CA SER A 331 -9.12 12.03 12.08
C SER A 331 -10.02 12.86 12.98
N PHE A 332 -11.22 12.36 13.23
CA PHE A 332 -12.19 12.97 14.14
C PHE A 332 -13.19 11.91 14.62
N LYS A 333 -13.93 12.28 15.67
CA LYS A 333 -15.10 11.52 16.10
C LYS A 333 -16.36 12.32 15.79
N THR A 334 -17.39 11.68 15.27
CA THR A 334 -18.71 12.31 15.22
C THR A 334 -19.30 12.38 16.62
N ASP A 335 -19.94 13.49 16.95
CA ASP A 335 -20.69 13.71 18.17
C ASP A 335 -22.22 13.74 17.92
N THR A 336 -22.63 13.46 16.68
CA THR A 336 -24.01 13.58 16.21
C THR A 336 -24.88 12.36 16.57
N LEU A 337 -26.11 12.67 17.00
CA LEU A 337 -27.25 11.76 17.28
C LEU A 337 -27.18 10.85 18.52
N ALA A 338 -26.13 10.92 19.34
CA ALA A 338 -25.95 10.20 20.62
C ALA A 338 -26.00 8.65 20.57
N GLU A 339 -26.58 8.05 19.53
CA GLU A 339 -26.71 6.59 19.39
C GLU A 339 -25.51 5.97 18.66
N TYR A 340 -24.88 6.66 17.70
CA TYR A 340 -23.68 6.18 16.99
C TYR A 340 -22.53 7.19 17.04
N VAL A 341 -21.33 6.70 17.34
CA VAL A 341 -20.09 7.49 17.30
C VAL A 341 -19.14 6.88 16.27
N PHE A 342 -18.85 7.62 15.22
CA PHE A 342 -17.89 7.23 14.19
C PHE A 342 -16.51 7.79 14.52
N ASN A 343 -15.50 6.92 14.58
CA ASN A 343 -14.10 7.33 14.47
C ASN A 343 -13.73 7.31 12.98
N VAL A 344 -13.49 8.48 12.42
CA VAL A 344 -13.11 8.65 11.02
C VAL A 344 -11.60 8.76 10.92
N GLY A 345 -11.01 8.06 9.94
CA GLY A 345 -9.60 8.13 9.61
C GLY A 345 -9.37 8.27 8.12
N LYS A 346 -8.52 9.23 7.74
CA LYS A 346 -8.00 9.40 6.38
C LYS A 346 -6.48 9.47 6.44
N GLY A 347 -5.82 8.72 5.56
CA GLY A 347 -4.37 8.67 5.47
C GLY A 347 -3.74 9.93 4.89
N SER A 348 -2.46 9.83 4.55
CA SER A 348 -1.71 10.94 3.96
C SER A 348 -2.30 11.37 2.62
N PRO A 349 -2.24 12.66 2.25
CA PRO A 349 -2.62 13.12 0.91
C PRO A 349 -1.96 12.33 -0.21
N TYR A 350 -0.76 11.77 -0.01
CA TYR A 350 -0.10 10.96 -1.02
C TYR A 350 -0.90 9.73 -1.46
N ASN A 351 -1.52 9.02 -0.51
CA ASN A 351 -2.21 7.75 -0.75
C ASN A 351 -3.72 7.79 -0.47
N SER A 352 -4.26 8.94 -0.07
CA SER A 352 -5.68 9.12 0.16
C SER A 352 -6.26 10.22 -0.73
N PRO A 353 -6.93 9.87 -1.84
CA PRO A 353 -7.57 10.84 -2.73
C PRO A 353 -8.71 11.60 -2.04
N PRO A 354 -9.00 12.86 -2.43
CA PRO A 354 -10.18 13.58 -1.98
C PRO A 354 -11.47 12.83 -2.26
N THR A 355 -12.43 12.83 -1.34
CA THR A 355 -13.74 12.17 -1.55
C THR A 355 -14.53 12.78 -2.70
N LYS A 356 -14.27 14.06 -3.08
CA LYS A 356 -14.87 14.70 -4.27
C LYS A 356 -14.58 13.97 -5.59
N LEU A 357 -13.61 13.05 -5.62
CA LEU A 357 -13.28 12.24 -6.79
C LEU A 357 -14.15 10.97 -6.90
N ILE A 358 -14.93 10.64 -5.88
CA ILE A 358 -15.82 9.47 -5.87
C ILE A 358 -17.06 9.80 -6.69
N LYS A 359 -17.31 9.04 -7.76
CA LYS A 359 -18.57 9.10 -8.51
C LYS A 359 -19.21 7.74 -8.65
N ASN A 360 -18.45 6.75 -9.10
CA ASN A 360 -18.91 5.37 -9.29
C ASN A 360 -18.41 4.49 -8.14
N VAL A 361 -19.33 3.73 -7.54
CA VAL A 361 -19.07 2.95 -6.33
C VAL A 361 -19.53 1.51 -6.52
N ALA A 362 -18.67 0.56 -6.16
CA ALA A 362 -19.05 -0.85 -5.98
C ALA A 362 -19.06 -1.19 -4.49
N VAL A 363 -20.23 -1.56 -3.96
CA VAL A 363 -20.31 -2.15 -2.61
C VAL A 363 -20.01 -3.64 -2.72
N ALA A 364 -18.76 -4.00 -2.46
CA ALA A 364 -18.29 -5.37 -2.64
C ALA A 364 -18.45 -6.23 -1.38
N SER A 365 -18.72 -5.61 -0.24
CA SER A 365 -19.02 -6.31 1.01
C SER A 365 -19.95 -5.45 1.86
N PHE A 366 -21.15 -5.96 2.14
CA PHE A 366 -22.05 -5.39 3.14
C PHE A 366 -22.59 -6.56 3.97
N MET A 367 -22.07 -6.73 5.18
CA MET A 367 -22.31 -7.95 5.95
C MET A 367 -22.64 -7.66 7.40
N VAL A 368 -23.48 -8.53 7.96
CA VAL A 368 -23.74 -8.64 9.39
C VAL A 368 -23.12 -9.95 9.87
N ARG A 369 -22.30 -9.87 10.91
CA ARG A 369 -21.82 -11.06 11.61
C ARG A 369 -21.89 -10.86 13.11
N GLY A 370 -21.90 -11.92 13.90
CA GLY A 370 -21.93 -11.75 15.34
C GLY A 370 -21.88 -13.01 16.16
N ASN A 371 -21.39 -12.85 17.40
CA ASN A 371 -21.52 -13.85 18.44
C ASN A 371 -22.76 -13.52 19.28
N LEU A 372 -23.70 -14.45 19.27
CA LEU A 372 -25.02 -14.36 19.88
C LEU A 372 -25.04 -14.96 21.30
N GLU A 373 -23.87 -15.28 21.86
CA GLU A 373 -23.69 -15.82 23.20
C GLU A 373 -22.77 -14.90 24.02
N ALA A 374 -23.07 -14.78 25.31
CA ALA A 374 -22.19 -14.16 26.28
C ALA A 374 -22.20 -14.94 27.60
N SER A 375 -21.06 -14.97 28.27
CA SER A 375 -20.90 -15.61 29.58
C SER A 375 -20.29 -14.64 30.59
N GLU A 376 -20.78 -14.70 31.83
CA GLU A 376 -20.17 -14.03 32.98
C GLU A 376 -19.81 -15.08 34.04
N THR A 377 -18.64 -14.89 34.67
CA THR A 377 -18.16 -15.74 35.75
C THR A 377 -18.15 -14.97 37.05
N ASN A 378 -18.90 -15.46 38.04
CA ASN A 378 -18.98 -14.89 39.37
C ASN A 378 -18.48 -15.88 40.43
N ILE A 379 -17.97 -15.33 41.53
CA ILE A 379 -17.60 -16.11 42.71
C ILE A 379 -18.77 -16.05 43.69
N GLU A 380 -19.44 -17.18 43.90
CA GLU A 380 -20.54 -17.32 44.85
C GLU A 380 -20.08 -18.21 46.01
N GLY A 381 -19.56 -17.60 47.08
CA GLY A 381 -18.90 -18.32 48.17
C GLY A 381 -17.54 -18.90 47.73
N ASP A 382 -17.34 -20.21 47.90
CA ASP A 382 -16.14 -20.93 47.44
C ASP A 382 -16.26 -21.49 46.01
N TRP A 383 -17.38 -21.21 45.31
CA TRP A 383 -17.67 -21.76 43.97
C TRP A 383 -17.47 -20.70 42.88
N ILE A 384 -16.89 -21.14 41.77
CA ILE A 384 -16.84 -20.38 40.52
C ILE A 384 -18.06 -20.77 39.70
N VAL A 385 -19.00 -19.84 39.50
CA VAL A 385 -20.23 -20.05 38.72
C VAL A 385 -20.12 -19.26 37.42
N THR A 386 -20.20 -19.96 36.29
CA THR A 386 -20.28 -19.33 34.96
C THR A 386 -21.71 -19.40 34.47
N THR A 387 -22.34 -18.24 34.27
CA THR A 387 -23.66 -18.13 33.67
C THR A 387 -23.51 -17.72 32.21
N THR A 388 -24.20 -18.43 31.32
CA THR A 388 -24.25 -18.10 29.89
C THR A 388 -25.66 -17.69 29.51
N LYS A 389 -25.77 -16.66 28.67
CA LYS A 389 -27.01 -16.20 28.05
C LYS A 389 -26.86 -16.19 26.53
N TRP A 390 -27.99 -16.33 25.85
CA TRP A 390 -28.05 -16.40 24.39
C TRP A 390 -29.11 -15.44 23.85
N PHE A 391 -28.79 -14.83 22.72
CA PHE A 391 -29.79 -14.17 21.90
C PHE A 391 -30.74 -15.22 21.30
N PRO A 392 -32.04 -14.92 21.12
CA PRO A 392 -32.97 -15.86 20.51
C PRO A 392 -32.48 -16.39 19.17
N LYS A 393 -32.61 -17.70 18.95
CA LYS A 393 -32.31 -18.32 17.65
C LYS A 393 -33.30 -17.83 16.61
N LEU A 394 -32.78 -17.31 15.50
CA LEU A 394 -33.56 -16.82 14.36
C LEU A 394 -33.36 -17.70 13.14
N THR A 395 -34.22 -17.53 12.14
CA THR A 395 -34.08 -18.19 10.84
C THR A 395 -33.09 -17.46 9.95
N ASP A 396 -32.51 -18.19 8.99
CA ASP A 396 -31.60 -17.63 7.98
C ASP A 396 -32.29 -16.49 7.20
N ASP A 397 -33.56 -16.67 6.84
CA ASP A 397 -34.38 -15.65 6.15
C ASP A 397 -34.53 -14.38 6.98
N THR A 398 -34.67 -14.48 8.30
CA THR A 398 -34.74 -13.31 9.19
C THR A 398 -33.44 -12.50 9.15
N TRP A 399 -32.29 -13.18 9.18
CA TRP A 399 -30.99 -12.51 9.09
C TRP A 399 -30.75 -11.92 7.70
N GLN A 400 -31.14 -12.63 6.64
CA GLN A 400 -31.03 -12.15 5.27
C GLN A 400 -31.88 -10.89 5.05
N ASN A 401 -33.16 -10.92 5.48
CA ASN A 401 -34.06 -9.76 5.38
C ASN A 401 -33.54 -8.56 6.17
N LEU A 402 -32.94 -8.78 7.35
CA LEU A 402 -32.30 -7.70 8.12
C LEU A 402 -31.15 -7.06 7.33
N VAL A 403 -30.23 -7.88 6.80
CA VAL A 403 -29.05 -7.38 6.09
C VAL A 403 -29.46 -6.65 4.80
N ASP A 404 -30.44 -7.18 4.07
CA ASP A 404 -30.95 -6.57 2.84
C ASP A 404 -31.69 -5.26 3.13
N ALA A 405 -32.45 -5.16 4.23
CA ALA A 405 -33.08 -3.92 4.66
C ALA A 405 -32.03 -2.87 5.06
N MET A 406 -30.99 -3.26 5.79
CA MET A 406 -29.86 -2.38 6.13
C MET A 406 -29.12 -1.89 4.90
N TYR A 407 -28.88 -2.78 3.92
CA TYR A 407 -28.24 -2.40 2.66
C TYR A 407 -29.12 -1.46 1.83
N SER A 408 -30.43 -1.70 1.75
CA SER A 408 -31.35 -0.85 0.99
C SER A 408 -31.40 0.58 1.55
N ASP A 409 -31.46 0.73 2.88
CA ASP A 409 -31.34 2.05 3.54
C ASP A 409 -29.99 2.71 3.26
N PHE A 410 -28.91 1.92 3.35
CA PHE A 410 -27.55 2.35 3.05
C PHE A 410 -27.38 2.88 1.63
N GLU A 411 -27.79 2.10 0.63
CA GLU A 411 -27.74 2.42 -0.79
C GLU A 411 -28.55 3.69 -1.11
N THR A 412 -29.78 3.75 -0.60
CA THR A 412 -30.68 4.90 -0.80
C THR A 412 -30.07 6.19 -0.25
N LYS A 413 -29.55 6.16 0.98
CA LYS A 413 -28.97 7.34 1.63
C LYS A 413 -27.62 7.73 1.04
N LEU A 414 -26.82 6.78 0.56
CA LEU A 414 -25.56 7.10 -0.09
C LEU A 414 -25.80 7.75 -1.46
N THR A 415 -26.75 7.23 -2.23
CA THR A 415 -27.17 7.78 -3.52
C THR A 415 -27.75 9.19 -3.36
N ASN A 416 -28.71 9.38 -2.44
CA ASN A 416 -29.40 10.65 -2.25
C ASN A 416 -28.56 11.68 -1.47
N GLY A 417 -27.76 11.21 -0.51
CA GLY A 417 -27.00 12.05 0.42
C GLY A 417 -25.65 12.52 -0.10
N MET A 418 -25.00 11.72 -0.96
CA MET A 418 -23.68 12.01 -1.54
C MET A 418 -23.69 12.10 -3.07
N GLY A 419 -24.76 11.69 -3.75
CA GLY A 419 -24.84 11.72 -5.22
C GLY A 419 -24.00 10.65 -5.91
N TYR A 420 -23.64 9.58 -5.20
CA TYR A 420 -22.85 8.49 -5.77
C TYR A 420 -23.69 7.58 -6.67
N ASN A 421 -23.09 7.13 -7.77
CA ASN A 421 -23.63 6.10 -8.64
C ASN A 421 -23.18 4.72 -8.16
N LEU A 422 -24.07 4.01 -7.47
CA LEU A 422 -23.80 2.67 -6.95
C LEU A 422 -24.10 1.63 -8.05
N LEU A 423 -23.13 0.75 -8.32
CA LEU A 423 -23.37 -0.43 -9.14
C LEU A 423 -24.23 -1.43 -8.36
N SER A 424 -25.14 -2.11 -9.07
CA SER A 424 -25.95 -3.16 -8.46
C SER A 424 -25.09 -4.29 -7.89
N LEU A 425 -25.53 -4.89 -6.77
CA LEU A 425 -24.83 -6.01 -6.15
C LEU A 425 -24.67 -7.20 -7.11
N ASP A 426 -25.65 -7.45 -7.99
CA ASP A 426 -25.56 -8.49 -9.01
C ASP A 426 -24.39 -8.26 -9.99
N LYS A 427 -24.17 -7.02 -10.43
CA LYS A 427 -23.04 -6.67 -11.30
C LYS A 427 -21.71 -6.85 -10.58
N VAL A 428 -21.65 -6.52 -9.29
CA VAL A 428 -20.42 -6.65 -8.49
C VAL A 428 -20.11 -8.12 -8.20
N THR A 429 -21.10 -8.91 -7.79
CA THR A 429 -20.92 -10.30 -7.36
C THR A 429 -20.73 -11.28 -8.52
N SER A 430 -21.21 -10.93 -9.72
CA SER A 430 -21.01 -11.71 -10.95
C SER A 430 -19.67 -11.45 -11.66
N SER A 431 -18.88 -10.48 -11.19
CA SER A 431 -17.59 -10.13 -11.78
C SER A 431 -16.54 -11.25 -11.60
N GLU A 432 -15.59 -11.34 -12.53
CA GLU A 432 -14.50 -12.31 -12.47
C GLU A 432 -13.59 -12.06 -11.26
N ALA A 433 -13.28 -10.80 -10.98
CA ALA A 433 -12.56 -10.37 -9.79
C ALA A 433 -13.23 -10.84 -8.49
N TYR A 434 -14.56 -10.91 -8.45
CA TYR A 434 -15.31 -11.30 -7.26
C TYR A 434 -15.14 -12.78 -6.90
N LYS A 435 -14.70 -13.63 -7.83
CA LYS A 435 -14.34 -15.03 -7.54
C LYS A 435 -13.20 -15.15 -6.52
N HIS A 436 -12.41 -14.09 -6.36
CA HIS A 436 -11.34 -14.01 -5.35
C HIS A 436 -11.82 -13.54 -3.98
N ALA A 437 -13.13 -13.30 -3.80
CA ALA A 437 -13.69 -12.90 -2.52
C ALA A 437 -13.58 -14.03 -1.49
N LYS A 438 -13.46 -13.67 -0.23
CA LYS A 438 -13.32 -14.63 0.87
C LYS A 438 -14.70 -15.18 1.22
N THR A 439 -14.84 -16.49 1.15
CA THR A 439 -16.10 -17.21 1.41
C THR A 439 -16.61 -16.98 2.82
N ILE A 440 -17.95 -16.96 2.98
CA ILE A 440 -18.63 -17.12 4.27
C ILE A 440 -18.72 -18.63 4.52
N GLU A 441 -18.09 -19.12 5.59
CA GLU A 441 -17.94 -20.57 5.81
C GLU A 441 -19.07 -21.18 6.62
N GLN A 442 -19.65 -20.42 7.56
CA GLN A 442 -20.60 -20.96 8.54
C GLN A 442 -22.04 -20.47 8.33
N GLY A 443 -22.27 -19.28 7.75
CA GLY A 443 -23.64 -18.75 7.66
C GLY A 443 -24.24 -18.56 9.06
N VAL A 444 -25.42 -19.14 9.31
CA VAL A 444 -26.07 -19.16 10.64
C VAL A 444 -25.87 -20.52 11.29
N VAL A 445 -24.93 -20.63 12.25
CA VAL A 445 -24.63 -21.90 12.94
C VAL A 445 -24.56 -21.68 14.44
N GLY A 446 -25.42 -22.38 15.17
CA GLY A 446 -25.47 -22.30 16.63
C GLY A 446 -25.71 -20.87 17.09
N ASN A 447 -24.71 -20.29 17.75
CA ASN A 447 -24.73 -18.93 18.30
C ASN A 447 -23.89 -17.96 17.48
N PHE A 448 -23.55 -18.30 16.24
CA PHE A 448 -22.82 -17.44 15.32
C PHE A 448 -23.67 -17.16 14.07
N VAL A 449 -23.66 -15.91 13.64
CA VAL A 449 -24.27 -15.45 12.39
C VAL A 449 -23.20 -14.79 11.52
N GLU A 450 -23.23 -15.07 10.22
CA GLU A 450 -22.49 -14.33 9.19
C GLU A 450 -23.30 -14.35 7.89
N VAL A 451 -23.86 -13.19 7.51
CA VAL A 451 -24.74 -13.05 6.35
C VAL A 451 -24.39 -11.75 5.59
N GLY A 452 -24.34 -11.84 4.27
CA GLY A 452 -24.05 -10.71 3.37
C GLY A 452 -25.27 -10.31 2.55
N ALA A 453 -25.43 -9.01 2.30
CA ALA A 453 -26.49 -8.47 1.46
C ALA A 453 -26.38 -9.07 0.05
N ALA A 454 -27.48 -9.56 -0.51
CA ALA A 454 -27.53 -10.21 -1.83
C ALA A 454 -26.35 -11.17 -2.13
N GLY A 455 -25.92 -11.96 -1.13
CA GLY A 455 -24.82 -12.93 -1.30
C GLY A 455 -23.42 -12.32 -1.37
N THR A 456 -23.25 -11.04 -1.00
CA THR A 456 -21.92 -10.44 -0.85
C THR A 456 -21.09 -11.19 0.19
N LYS A 457 -19.77 -11.17 -0.03
CA LYS A 457 -18.74 -11.91 0.69
C LYS A 457 -17.79 -10.95 1.39
N ARG A 458 -16.82 -11.53 2.10
CA ARG A 458 -15.74 -10.79 2.74
C ARG A 458 -14.69 -10.37 1.71
N ILE A 459 -14.32 -9.09 1.72
CA ILE A 459 -13.16 -8.59 0.95
C ILE A 459 -12.03 -8.11 1.85
N VAL A 460 -12.35 -7.71 3.09
CA VAL A 460 -11.38 -7.42 4.16
C VAL A 460 -11.14 -8.65 5.03
N ALA A 461 -9.99 -8.72 5.70
CA ALA A 461 -9.74 -9.81 6.65
C ALA A 461 -10.55 -9.63 7.93
N THR A 462 -11.33 -10.65 8.27
CA THR A 462 -12.14 -10.67 9.49
C THR A 462 -11.87 -11.88 10.38
N THR A 463 -11.14 -12.87 9.85
CA THR A 463 -10.69 -14.10 10.54
C THR A 463 -9.16 -14.29 10.39
N SER A 464 -8.59 -15.23 11.16
CA SER A 464 -7.19 -15.64 11.01
C SER A 464 -6.92 -16.26 9.64
N THR A 465 -7.85 -17.06 9.11
CA THR A 465 -7.77 -17.61 7.75
C THR A 465 -7.73 -16.51 6.70
N ASP A 466 -8.56 -15.47 6.86
CA ASP A 466 -8.56 -14.32 5.95
C ASP A 466 -7.25 -13.55 6.03
N PHE A 467 -6.67 -13.41 7.23
CA PHE A 467 -5.36 -12.79 7.42
C PHE A 467 -4.29 -13.52 6.62
N TRP A 468 -4.26 -14.86 6.65
CA TRP A 468 -3.30 -15.64 5.87
C TRP A 468 -3.55 -15.56 4.36
N LYS A 469 -4.82 -15.48 3.92
CA LYS A 469 -5.18 -15.21 2.52
C LYS A 469 -4.73 -13.81 2.08
N ASP A 470 -4.89 -12.78 2.90
CA ASP A 470 -4.40 -11.43 2.58
C ASP A 470 -2.88 -11.35 2.65
N ALA A 471 -2.28 -12.10 3.57
CA ALA A 471 -0.85 -12.26 3.62
C ALA A 471 -0.38 -12.93 2.32
N SER A 472 -1.11 -13.87 1.73
CA SER A 472 -0.70 -14.55 0.49
C SER A 472 -0.76 -13.68 -0.77
N ILE A 473 -1.46 -12.55 -0.73
CA ILE A 473 -1.51 -11.56 -1.82
C ILE A 473 -0.16 -10.85 -1.96
N THR A 474 0.45 -10.99 -3.13
CA THR A 474 1.82 -10.53 -3.36
C THR A 474 1.89 -9.19 -4.07
N PHE A 475 1.05 -8.94 -5.07
CA PHE A 475 1.05 -7.69 -5.82
C PHE A 475 -0.12 -6.79 -5.39
N GLY A 476 0.07 -5.48 -5.43
CA GLY A 476 -1.00 -4.51 -5.14
C GLY A 476 -2.21 -4.70 -6.06
N SER A 477 -1.94 -5.09 -7.30
CA SER A 477 -2.93 -5.46 -8.33
C SER A 477 -3.74 -6.71 -8.01
N ASP A 478 -3.28 -7.58 -7.10
CA ASP A 478 -3.94 -8.84 -6.80
C ASP A 478 -4.98 -8.72 -5.69
N PHE A 479 -5.01 -7.60 -4.96
CA PHE A 479 -6.07 -7.32 -4.00
C PHE A 479 -7.42 -7.30 -4.72
N ILE A 480 -8.40 -8.01 -4.17
CA ILE A 480 -9.76 -8.05 -4.73
C ILE A 480 -10.34 -6.65 -4.94
N SER A 481 -10.08 -5.71 -4.02
CA SER A 481 -10.52 -4.32 -4.17
C SER A 481 -9.97 -3.66 -5.43
N GLU A 482 -8.68 -3.84 -5.72
CA GLU A 482 -8.04 -3.29 -6.91
C GLU A 482 -8.49 -4.01 -8.20
N ARG A 483 -8.70 -5.33 -8.13
CA ARG A 483 -9.24 -6.10 -9.26
C ARG A 483 -10.65 -5.61 -9.63
N LEU A 484 -11.50 -5.40 -8.63
CA LEU A 484 -12.86 -4.87 -8.80
C LEU A 484 -12.84 -3.43 -9.32
N ILE A 485 -11.97 -2.56 -8.80
CA ILE A 485 -11.78 -1.19 -9.30
C ILE A 485 -11.51 -1.20 -10.80
N LYS A 486 -10.56 -2.04 -11.25
CA LYS A 486 -10.16 -2.12 -12.67
C LYS A 486 -11.21 -2.77 -13.57
N GLU A 487 -11.82 -3.88 -13.12
CA GLU A 487 -12.77 -4.62 -13.94
C GLU A 487 -14.11 -3.90 -14.07
N LEU A 488 -14.58 -3.28 -12.98
CA LEU A 488 -15.88 -2.58 -12.94
C LEU A 488 -15.80 -1.11 -13.34
N ASP A 489 -14.58 -0.58 -13.54
CA ASP A 489 -14.31 0.83 -13.82
C ASP A 489 -14.99 1.77 -12.80
N VAL A 490 -14.71 1.53 -11.52
CA VAL A 490 -15.28 2.30 -10.41
C VAL A 490 -14.22 3.14 -9.71
N ASP A 491 -14.64 4.30 -9.18
CA ASP A 491 -13.76 5.18 -8.41
C ASP A 491 -13.52 4.64 -7.01
N MET A 492 -14.45 3.87 -6.45
CA MET A 492 -14.38 3.32 -5.09
C MET A 492 -14.95 1.90 -4.99
N VAL A 493 -14.25 1.05 -4.25
CA VAL A 493 -14.81 -0.22 -3.73
C VAL A 493 -15.01 -0.08 -2.22
N LEU A 494 -16.23 -0.37 -1.76
CA LEU A 494 -16.62 -0.22 -0.36
C LEU A 494 -16.82 -1.57 0.33
N SER A 495 -16.33 -1.66 1.57
CA SER A 495 -16.62 -2.76 2.51
C SER A 495 -17.22 -2.21 3.78
N VAL A 496 -18.37 -2.75 4.18
CA VAL A 496 -19.08 -2.47 5.43
C VAL A 496 -19.28 -3.79 6.16
N VAL A 497 -18.73 -3.89 7.37
CA VAL A 497 -18.86 -5.06 8.25
C VAL A 497 -19.51 -4.62 9.55
N VAL A 498 -20.67 -5.18 9.87
CA VAL A 498 -21.42 -4.93 11.10
C VAL A 498 -21.22 -6.12 12.03
N ASP A 499 -20.36 -5.96 13.03
CA ASP A 499 -20.10 -6.97 14.06
C ASP A 499 -21.08 -6.80 15.23
N LEU A 500 -21.88 -7.83 15.52
CA LEU A 500 -22.83 -7.85 16.62
C LEU A 500 -22.25 -8.67 17.77
N ASN A 501 -22.19 -8.08 18.95
CA ASN A 501 -21.86 -8.81 20.19
C ASN A 501 -23.06 -8.82 21.10
N PHE A 502 -23.47 -10.01 21.55
CA PHE A 502 -24.49 -10.11 22.57
C PHE A 502 -23.96 -9.60 23.91
N ASN A 503 -24.67 -8.66 24.52
CA ASN A 503 -24.32 -8.11 25.82
C ASN A 503 -25.07 -8.85 26.93
N PHE A 504 -24.34 -9.45 27.88
CA PHE A 504 -24.91 -10.27 28.94
C PHE A 504 -25.86 -9.49 29.89
N ALA A 505 -25.49 -8.26 30.23
CA ALA A 505 -26.21 -7.44 31.21
C ALA A 505 -27.50 -6.83 30.66
N THR A 506 -27.47 -6.37 29.41
CA THR A 506 -28.59 -5.67 28.76
C THR A 506 -29.41 -6.56 27.83
N GLU A 507 -28.90 -7.75 27.51
CA GLU A 507 -29.45 -8.69 26.54
C GLU A 507 -29.68 -8.06 25.16
N ALA A 508 -28.90 -7.02 24.84
CA ALA A 508 -28.90 -6.31 23.57
C ALA A 508 -27.83 -6.87 22.61
N LEU A 509 -27.96 -6.57 21.32
CA LEU A 509 -26.88 -6.77 20.35
C LEU A 509 -26.14 -5.44 20.16
N GLU A 510 -24.87 -5.38 20.56
CA GLU A 510 -24.00 -4.22 20.40
C GLU A 510 -23.34 -4.23 19.01
N PRO A 511 -23.68 -3.29 18.12
CA PRO A 511 -23.05 -3.22 16.82
C PRO A 511 -21.72 -2.45 16.89
N LYS A 512 -20.69 -3.07 16.33
CA LYS A 512 -19.40 -2.49 16.00
C LYS A 512 -19.20 -2.54 14.50
N ILE A 513 -19.14 -1.39 13.86
CA ILE A 513 -19.11 -1.29 12.41
C ILE A 513 -17.69 -0.95 11.97
N SER A 514 -17.21 -1.62 10.93
CA SER A 514 -15.95 -1.32 10.25
C SER A 514 -16.22 -1.01 8.79
N ILE A 515 -15.71 0.13 8.33
CA ILE A 515 -15.87 0.61 6.94
C ILE A 515 -14.50 0.86 6.33
N ALA A 516 -14.28 0.34 5.13
CA ALA A 516 -13.09 0.58 4.33
C ALA A 516 -13.48 1.01 2.90
N ALA A 517 -13.03 2.21 2.49
CA ALA A 517 -13.28 2.78 1.18
C ALA A 517 -12.00 2.75 0.33
N PHE A 518 -11.83 1.71 -0.48
CA PHE A 518 -10.66 1.50 -1.33
C PHE A 518 -10.71 2.41 -2.56
N ALA A 519 -9.56 2.97 -2.93
CA ALA A 519 -9.38 3.80 -4.11
C ALA A 519 -8.42 3.12 -5.10
N PRO A 520 -8.43 3.50 -6.40
CA PRO A 520 -7.43 3.04 -7.35
C PRO A 520 -6.02 3.27 -6.81
N ASN A 521 -5.17 2.25 -6.88
CA ASN A 521 -3.79 2.35 -6.40
C ASN A 521 -3.07 3.57 -7.01
N VAL A 522 -2.25 4.25 -6.20
CA VAL A 522 -1.41 5.36 -6.69
C VAL A 522 -0.43 4.86 -7.74
N SER A 523 0.10 3.66 -7.53
CA SER A 523 0.97 2.96 -8.48
C SER A 523 1.09 1.47 -8.13
N TYR A 524 1.80 0.70 -8.95
CA TYR A 524 2.12 -0.73 -8.72
C TYR A 524 2.80 -1.05 -7.37
N LYS A 525 3.30 -0.02 -6.67
CA LYS A 525 3.98 -0.13 -5.37
C LYS A 525 3.28 0.55 -4.19
N THR A 526 2.17 1.26 -4.44
CA THR A 526 1.46 2.00 -3.39
C THR A 526 -0.05 1.88 -3.55
N ALA A 527 -0.68 1.22 -2.58
CA ALA A 527 -2.13 1.15 -2.49
C ALA A 527 -2.74 2.47 -2.02
N ALA A 528 -3.98 2.72 -2.41
CA ALA A 528 -4.73 3.91 -2.04
C ALA A 528 -6.01 3.58 -1.28
N GLN A 529 -6.45 4.50 -0.43
CA GLN A 529 -7.69 4.40 0.32
C GLN A 529 -8.27 5.79 0.56
N TYR A 530 -9.55 6.01 0.26
CA TYR A 530 -10.21 7.29 0.55
C TYR A 530 -10.29 7.54 2.05
N TYR A 531 -10.80 6.56 2.80
CA TYR A 531 -10.95 6.63 4.26
C TYR A 531 -11.19 5.23 4.85
N SER A 532 -11.05 5.15 6.17
CA SER A 532 -11.57 4.09 7.00
C SER A 532 -12.40 4.68 8.13
N MET A 533 -13.44 3.97 8.54
CA MET A 533 -14.25 4.38 9.68
C MET A 533 -14.53 3.18 10.58
N THR A 534 -14.64 3.45 11.87
CA THR A 534 -15.24 2.50 12.82
C THR A 534 -16.37 3.19 13.55
N ALA A 535 -17.46 2.49 13.80
CA ALA A 535 -18.57 3.02 14.58
C ALA A 535 -18.95 2.06 15.70
N THR A 536 -19.35 2.63 16.83
CA THR A 536 -19.95 1.89 17.95
C THR A 536 -21.25 2.57 18.33
N SER A 537 -22.21 1.79 18.81
CA SER A 537 -23.49 2.30 19.29
C SER A 537 -23.83 1.72 20.66
N VAL A 538 -24.64 2.48 21.41
CA VAL A 538 -25.31 1.97 22.60
C VAL A 538 -26.64 1.36 22.14
N PRO A 539 -26.77 0.03 22.09
CA PRO A 539 -27.96 -0.59 21.53
C PRO A 539 -29.17 -0.44 22.47
N LYS A 540 -30.36 -0.57 21.90
CA LYS A 540 -31.61 -0.68 22.69
C LYS A 540 -31.70 -2.10 23.26
N SER A 541 -32.16 -2.24 24.50
CA SER A 541 -32.39 -3.58 25.07
C SER A 541 -33.44 -4.35 24.27
N LEU A 542 -33.40 -5.68 24.33
CA LEU A 542 -34.38 -6.53 23.66
C LEU A 542 -35.82 -6.21 24.12
N GLU A 543 -36.01 -5.95 25.42
CA GLU A 543 -37.31 -5.57 25.99
C GLU A 543 -37.85 -4.25 25.41
N LYS A 544 -37.02 -3.21 25.32
CA LYS A 544 -37.40 -1.93 24.70
C LYS A 544 -37.68 -2.06 23.20
N SER A 545 -37.01 -3.00 22.55
CA SER A 545 -37.17 -3.23 21.10
C SER A 545 -38.48 -3.97 20.81
N LYS A 546 -38.87 -4.95 21.65
CA LYS A 546 -40.16 -5.67 21.56
C LYS A 546 -41.39 -4.79 21.76
N ALA A 547 -41.26 -3.60 22.34
CA ALA A 547 -42.34 -2.61 22.42
C ALA A 547 -42.74 -2.02 21.05
N HIS A 548 -41.96 -2.28 20.00
CA HIS A 548 -42.27 -1.89 18.64
C HIS A 548 -43.04 -3.03 17.93
N SER A 549 -44.19 -2.72 17.34
CA SER A 549 -44.88 -3.62 16.42
C SER A 549 -44.09 -3.79 15.11
N GLY A 550 -44.04 -5.00 14.57
CA GLY A 550 -43.36 -5.31 13.31
C GLY A 550 -42.97 -6.78 13.18
N SER A 551 -42.31 -7.13 12.07
CA SER A 551 -41.64 -8.41 11.93
C SER A 551 -40.36 -8.48 12.79
N VAL A 552 -39.80 -9.68 12.98
CA VAL A 552 -38.66 -9.90 13.89
C VAL A 552 -37.42 -9.13 13.41
N GLU A 553 -37.17 -9.11 12.11
CA GLU A 553 -36.10 -8.35 11.48
C GLU A 553 -36.28 -6.83 11.65
N GLU A 554 -37.50 -6.30 11.61
CA GLU A 554 -37.76 -4.87 11.87
C GLU A 554 -37.46 -4.49 13.32
N VAL A 555 -37.76 -5.39 14.26
CA VAL A 555 -37.42 -5.22 15.68
C VAL A 555 -35.90 -5.18 15.85
N ILE A 556 -35.16 -6.05 15.17
CA ILE A 556 -33.69 -6.08 15.25
C ILE A 556 -33.10 -4.85 14.57
N TYR A 557 -33.61 -4.44 13.41
CA TYR A 557 -33.21 -3.23 12.71
C TYR A 557 -33.29 -2.00 13.63
N LYS A 558 -34.39 -1.88 14.39
CA LYS A 558 -34.59 -0.84 15.41
C LYS A 558 -33.68 -1.02 16.63
N MET A 559 -33.46 -2.26 17.08
CA MET A 559 -32.56 -2.56 18.20
C MET A 559 -31.13 -2.08 17.93
N LEU A 560 -30.67 -2.27 16.68
CA LEU A 560 -29.37 -1.84 16.20
C LEU A 560 -29.28 -0.34 15.90
N ASN A 561 -30.40 0.39 15.91
CA ASN A 561 -30.48 1.78 15.42
C ASN A 561 -29.92 1.92 13.99
N ALA A 562 -30.22 0.95 13.11
CA ALA A 562 -29.63 0.86 11.77
C ALA A 562 -29.87 2.12 10.90
N GLU A 563 -31.04 2.76 11.03
CA GLU A 563 -31.32 4.02 10.35
C GLU A 563 -30.38 5.16 10.81
N THR A 564 -30.15 5.26 12.12
CA THR A 564 -29.24 6.23 12.73
C THR A 564 -27.80 5.97 12.31
N PHE A 565 -27.40 4.70 12.19
CA PHE A 565 -26.10 4.32 11.64
C PHE A 565 -25.89 4.97 10.26
N THR A 566 -26.80 4.74 9.31
CA THR A 566 -26.63 5.24 7.96
C THR A 566 -26.65 6.77 7.92
N ASN A 567 -27.53 7.42 8.68
CA ASN A 567 -27.59 8.88 8.76
C ASN A 567 -26.28 9.49 9.29
N THR A 568 -25.73 8.89 10.36
CA THR A 568 -24.48 9.34 10.97
C THR A 568 -23.28 9.07 10.05
N TYR A 569 -23.32 8.00 9.25
CA TYR A 569 -22.32 7.75 8.22
C TYR A 569 -22.31 8.84 7.14
N ILE A 570 -23.47 9.25 6.63
CA ILE A 570 -23.56 10.34 5.65
C ILE A 570 -23.07 11.66 6.26
N ASP A 571 -23.41 11.95 7.52
CA ASP A 571 -22.89 13.12 8.23
C ASP A 571 -21.36 13.06 8.38
N ALA A 572 -20.81 11.89 8.75
CA ALA A 572 -19.36 11.67 8.84
C ALA A 572 -18.66 11.94 7.49
N LEU A 573 -19.25 11.53 6.37
CA LEU A 573 -18.71 11.81 5.04
C LEU A 573 -18.72 13.31 4.72
N LYS A 574 -19.81 14.02 5.03
CA LYS A 574 -19.90 15.47 4.82
C LYS A 574 -18.91 16.25 5.69
N GLN A 575 -18.73 15.84 6.94
CA GLN A 575 -17.72 16.41 7.82
C GLN A 575 -16.30 16.13 7.30
N LEU A 576 -16.05 14.93 6.75
CA LEU A 576 -14.78 14.60 6.10
C LEU A 576 -14.52 15.50 4.90
N GLU A 577 -15.50 15.68 4.00
CA GLU A 577 -15.41 16.59 2.86
C GLU A 577 -15.09 18.03 3.28
N ALA A 578 -15.77 18.55 4.30
CA ALA A 578 -15.49 19.89 4.82
C ALA A 578 -14.04 20.02 5.36
N LYS A 579 -13.53 18.98 6.03
CA LYS A 579 -12.13 18.95 6.51
C LYS A 579 -11.12 18.82 5.37
N GLU A 580 -11.45 18.10 4.30
CA GLU A 580 -10.63 18.05 3.08
C GLU A 580 -10.55 19.41 2.40
N ILE A 581 -11.67 20.14 2.29
CA ILE A 581 -11.70 21.50 1.74
C ILE A 581 -10.84 22.45 2.58
N ALA A 582 -10.88 22.33 3.91
CA ALA A 582 -10.01 23.09 4.82
C ALA A 582 -8.53 22.65 4.74
N THR A 583 -8.23 21.51 4.10
CA THR A 583 -6.90 20.91 3.98
C THR A 583 -6.52 20.75 2.50
N PRO A 584 -6.27 21.86 1.78
CA PRO A 584 -6.22 21.89 0.31
C PRO A 584 -5.15 21.01 -0.33
N VAL A 585 -4.14 20.55 0.43
CA VAL A 585 -3.13 19.60 -0.05
C VAL A 585 -3.73 18.31 -0.63
N TYR A 586 -4.86 17.83 -0.09
CA TYR A 586 -5.56 16.68 -0.68
C TYR A 586 -6.01 16.99 -2.12
N GLY A 587 -6.62 18.15 -2.36
CA GLY A 587 -7.04 18.55 -3.70
C GLY A 587 -5.86 18.80 -4.64
N ASN A 588 -4.94 19.67 -4.23
CA ASN A 588 -3.81 20.12 -5.05
C ASN A 588 -2.94 18.95 -5.53
N LEU A 589 -2.66 17.98 -4.65
CA LEU A 589 -1.80 16.86 -4.99
C LEU A 589 -2.46 15.94 -6.03
N TRP A 590 -3.75 15.65 -5.89
CA TRP A 590 -4.44 14.72 -6.78
C TRP A 590 -4.83 15.34 -8.12
N GLU A 591 -5.08 16.64 -8.17
CA GLU A 591 -5.23 17.38 -9.42
C GLU A 591 -3.95 17.32 -10.27
N ALA A 592 -2.76 17.37 -9.63
CA ALA A 592 -1.49 17.25 -10.34
C ALA A 592 -1.20 15.84 -10.90
N LYS A 593 -1.80 14.79 -10.31
CA LYS A 593 -1.66 13.38 -10.71
C LYS A 593 -2.50 13.00 -11.93
N GLN A 594 -3.61 13.71 -12.15
CA GLN A 594 -4.45 13.55 -13.35
C GLN A 594 -3.69 14.02 -14.60
#